data_AF-A0A8C3SN45-F1
#
_entry.id   AF-A0A8C3SN45-F1
#
_cell.length_a   1.000
_cell.length_b   1.000
_cell.length_c   1.000
_cell.angle_alpha   90.00
_cell.angle_beta   90.00
_cell.angle_gamma   90.00
#
_symmetry.space_group_name_H-M   'P 1'
#
loop_
_entity.id
_entity.type
_entity.pdbx_description
1 polymer ?
#
loop_
_entity_poly.entity_id
_entity_poly.type
_entity_poly.pdbx_seq_one_letter_code
_entity_poly.pdbx_strand_id
1 'polypeptide(L)'
;SPCAGLLSWEVQEIPCVIRSDTLVPAQTMGNSGLGFSIAGGIDNPHVPDDPGIFITKIIPGGAAAMDGRLGVNDCVLRVNDVDVSEVVHSKAVEALKEAGPVVRLVVRRRQPPPETIMEVNLMKGPKGLGFSIAGGIGNQHIPGDNSIYITKIIEGGAAQKDGRLQIGDRLLAVNNTNLQDVRHEEAVASLKNTSDMVYLKVAKPGNAHLNDMYAPPDYASSTYASLPASARLPGEHSCATAPAAGGEGHKNPWGRM
;
A
#
# COMPACT_ATOMS: atom_id res chain seq x y z
N SER A 1 29.62 3.08 -2.80
CA SER A 1 28.36 3.68 -3.27
C SER A 1 27.45 2.61 -3.80
N PRO A 2 26.28 2.36 -3.20
CA PRO A 2 25.25 1.55 -3.84
C PRO A 2 24.05 2.42 -4.25
N CYS A 3 23.74 2.35 -5.54
CA CYS A 3 22.41 2.35 -6.15
C CYS A 3 21.38 3.38 -5.64
N ALA A 4 21.49 4.60 -6.17
CA ALA A 4 20.33 5.47 -6.33
C ALA A 4 19.38 4.84 -7.38
N GLY A 5 18.22 4.34 -6.96
CA GLY A 5 17.26 3.78 -7.91
C GLY A 5 16.02 3.07 -7.36
N LEU A 6 15.82 2.97 -6.04
CA LEU A 6 14.64 2.31 -5.47
C LEU A 6 13.97 3.24 -4.46
N LEU A 7 12.80 3.75 -4.87
CA LEU A 7 11.68 4.21 -4.05
C LEU A 7 12.07 4.94 -2.75
N SER A 8 12.07 6.28 -2.79
CA SER A 8 12.15 7.11 -1.58
C SER A 8 10.84 7.00 -0.78
N TRP A 9 10.58 5.85 -0.17
CA TRP A 9 9.73 5.77 1.01
C TRP A 9 10.48 6.54 2.09
N GLU A 10 9.84 7.53 2.71
CA GLU A 10 10.45 8.21 3.85
C GLU A 10 10.51 7.18 5.00
N VAL A 11 11.71 6.66 5.24
CA VAL A 11 11.96 5.76 6.36
C VAL A 11 11.99 6.60 7.62
N GLN A 12 10.89 6.58 8.36
CA GLN A 12 10.86 7.13 9.70
C GLN A 12 11.25 6.02 10.69
N GLU A 13 12.38 6.22 11.37
CA GLU A 13 12.69 5.46 12.57
C GLU A 13 11.84 5.96 13.73
N ILE A 14 11.02 5.09 14.29
CA ILE A 14 10.12 5.40 15.39
C ILE A 14 10.64 4.69 16.64
N PRO A 15 11.17 5.43 17.64
CA PRO A 15 11.53 4.86 18.92
C PRO A 15 10.27 4.59 19.76
N CYS A 16 10.03 3.33 20.08
CA CYS A 16 8.92 2.88 20.90
C CYS A 16 9.45 2.33 22.23
N VAL A 17 8.77 2.63 23.33
CA VAL A 17 9.10 2.09 24.67
C VAL A 17 7.87 1.39 25.19
N ILE A 18 7.82 0.08 25.04
CA ILE A 18 6.69 -0.74 25.47
C ILE A 18 6.96 -1.25 26.87
N ARG A 19 6.03 -1.01 27.80
CA ARG A 19 6.12 -1.53 29.17
C ARG A 19 5.06 -2.59 29.42
N SER A 20 5.47 -3.73 29.94
CA SER A 20 4.56 -4.83 30.29
C SER A 20 3.79 -4.56 31.59
N ASP A 21 4.14 -3.53 32.35
CA ASP A 21 3.58 -3.19 33.66
C ASP A 21 2.44 -2.15 33.61
N THR A 22 2.11 -1.62 32.44
CA THR A 22 0.90 -0.78 32.24
C THR A 22 -0.36 -1.66 32.34
N LEU A 23 -0.87 -1.74 33.57
CA LEU A 23 -1.94 -2.60 34.08
C LEU A 23 -3.27 -2.51 33.31
N VAL A 24 -3.78 -3.67 32.88
CA VAL A 24 -5.20 -4.06 33.03
C VAL A 24 -5.24 -5.33 33.89
N PRO A 25 -6.27 -5.51 34.75
CA PRO A 25 -6.32 -6.63 35.68
C PRO A 25 -6.24 -7.96 34.94
N ALA A 26 -5.32 -8.80 35.41
CA ALA A 26 -4.77 -9.99 34.76
C ALA A 26 -5.77 -11.16 34.59
N GLN A 27 -6.92 -10.95 33.97
CA GLN A 27 -7.96 -11.97 33.83
C GLN A 27 -8.55 -12.10 32.42
N THR A 28 -7.79 -11.93 31.33
CA THR A 28 -8.24 -12.54 30.03
C THR A 28 -7.19 -12.74 28.93
N MET A 29 -5.88 -12.75 29.18
CA MET A 29 -4.94 -13.21 28.13
C MET A 29 -3.80 -14.03 28.74
N GLY A 30 -3.67 -15.26 28.25
CA GLY A 30 -2.65 -16.20 28.69
C GLY A 30 -1.25 -15.66 28.43
N ASN A 31 -0.38 -15.87 29.41
CA ASN A 31 1.08 -15.87 29.34
C ASN A 31 1.72 -14.76 28.45
N SER A 32 1.98 -13.62 29.07
CA SER A 32 3.18 -12.80 28.86
C SER A 32 3.47 -12.35 27.43
N GLY A 33 2.99 -11.17 27.02
CA GLY A 33 3.39 -10.62 25.73
C GLY A 33 3.37 -9.10 25.70
N LEU A 34 4.32 -8.54 24.96
CA LEU A 34 4.40 -7.11 24.62
C LEU A 34 3.18 -6.60 23.83
N GLY A 35 2.21 -7.47 23.52
CA GLY A 35 0.95 -7.10 22.88
C GLY A 35 1.01 -7.03 21.36
N PHE A 36 1.97 -7.70 20.71
CA PHE A 36 2.07 -7.76 19.26
C PHE A 36 2.63 -9.11 18.77
N SER A 37 2.46 -9.40 17.48
CA SER A 37 3.03 -10.57 16.79
C SER A 37 4.02 -10.15 15.73
N ILE A 38 5.05 -10.96 15.49
CA ILE A 38 6.05 -10.73 14.44
C ILE A 38 6.08 -11.87 13.42
N ALA A 39 6.50 -11.57 12.20
CA ALA A 39 6.87 -12.53 11.15
C ALA A 39 8.09 -11.99 10.38
N GLY A 40 8.69 -12.80 9.51
CA GLY A 40 9.87 -12.39 8.76
C GLY A 40 11.16 -12.94 9.35
N GLY A 41 12.27 -12.42 8.86
CA GLY A 41 13.62 -12.94 9.10
C GLY A 41 14.23 -13.46 7.80
N ILE A 42 15.55 -13.53 7.75
CA ILE A 42 16.31 -13.96 6.56
C ILE A 42 15.96 -15.41 6.13
N ASP A 43 15.50 -16.23 7.07
CA ASP A 43 15.13 -17.64 6.89
C ASP A 43 13.66 -17.82 6.46
N ASN A 44 12.81 -16.85 6.77
CA ASN A 44 11.39 -16.89 6.42
C ASN A 44 10.87 -15.48 6.12
N PRO A 45 11.25 -14.87 4.97
CA PRO A 45 10.85 -13.51 4.63
C PRO A 45 9.33 -13.37 4.57
N HIS A 46 8.78 -12.41 5.31
CA HIS A 46 7.35 -12.13 5.29
C HIS A 46 6.95 -11.28 4.07
N VAL A 47 7.85 -10.38 3.67
CA VAL A 47 7.70 -9.51 2.51
C VAL A 47 8.70 -9.97 1.44
N PRO A 48 8.29 -10.11 0.17
CA PRO A 48 9.21 -10.43 -0.92
C PRO A 48 10.37 -9.42 -0.97
N ASP A 49 11.60 -9.93 -1.11
CA ASP A 49 12.83 -9.15 -1.19
C ASP A 49 13.13 -8.24 0.03
N ASP A 50 12.48 -8.47 1.18
CA ASP A 50 12.77 -7.76 2.43
C ASP A 50 12.90 -8.77 3.59
N PRO A 51 14.13 -9.04 4.07
CA PRO A 51 14.39 -10.03 5.12
C PRO A 51 14.01 -9.54 6.53
N GLY A 52 13.44 -8.34 6.66
CA GLY A 52 13.15 -7.72 7.94
C GLY A 52 12.14 -8.49 8.80
N ILE A 53 12.12 -8.12 10.09
CA ILE A 53 11.15 -8.61 11.06
C ILE A 53 9.98 -7.64 11.09
N PHE A 54 8.77 -8.09 10.77
CA PHE A 54 7.58 -7.25 10.64
C PHE A 54 6.56 -7.53 11.73
N ILE A 55 5.95 -6.47 12.25
CA ILE A 55 4.78 -6.59 13.11
C ILE A 55 3.57 -6.97 12.26
N THR A 56 3.00 -8.15 12.51
CA THR A 56 1.84 -8.65 11.75
C THR A 56 0.52 -8.41 12.46
N LYS A 57 0.56 -8.16 13.77
CA LYS A 57 -0.64 -7.94 14.57
C LYS A 57 -0.33 -7.11 15.80
N ILE A 58 -1.21 -6.16 16.09
CA ILE A 58 -1.30 -5.50 17.40
C ILE A 58 -2.49 -6.12 18.15
N ILE A 59 -2.27 -6.56 19.39
CA ILE A 59 -3.29 -7.21 20.22
C ILE A 59 -4.10 -6.11 20.93
N PRO A 60 -5.42 -5.99 20.66
CA PRO A 60 -6.25 -5.00 21.32
C PRO A 60 -6.19 -5.16 22.85
N GLY A 61 -6.00 -4.05 23.55
CA GLY A 61 -5.85 -4.03 25.01
C GLY A 61 -4.49 -4.50 25.54
N GLY A 62 -3.56 -4.92 24.68
CA GLY A 62 -2.18 -5.27 25.06
C GLY A 62 -1.26 -4.05 25.19
N ALA A 63 -0.06 -4.24 25.76
CA ALA A 63 0.90 -3.17 26.04
C ALA A 63 1.25 -2.30 24.81
N ALA A 64 1.53 -2.93 23.67
CA ALA A 64 1.79 -2.21 22.41
C ALA A 64 0.59 -1.39 21.91
N ALA A 65 -0.63 -1.91 22.06
CA ALA A 65 -1.85 -1.19 21.69
C ALA A 65 -2.11 0.01 22.60
N MET A 66 -1.86 -0.14 23.91
CA MET A 66 -2.02 0.94 24.88
C MET A 66 -0.96 2.04 24.70
N ASP A 67 0.26 1.70 24.29
CA ASP A 67 1.29 2.68 23.92
C ASP A 67 0.95 3.41 22.61
N GLY A 68 0.33 2.72 21.66
CA GLY A 68 -0.24 3.31 20.44
C GLY A 68 0.77 3.75 19.38
N ARG A 69 2.07 3.68 19.64
CA ARG A 69 3.11 4.06 18.66
C ARG A 69 3.39 2.98 17.63
N LEU A 70 3.28 1.70 18.01
CA LEU A 70 3.50 0.57 17.11
C LEU A 70 2.30 0.32 16.21
N GLY A 71 2.58 -0.03 14.96
CA GLY A 71 1.60 -0.33 13.93
C GLY A 71 1.88 -1.68 13.25
N VAL A 72 0.85 -2.23 12.62
CA VAL A 72 1.03 -3.37 11.71
C VAL A 72 1.88 -2.91 10.51
N ASN A 73 2.72 -3.81 10.00
CA ASN A 73 3.72 -3.59 8.94
C ASN A 73 4.92 -2.72 9.34
N ASP A 74 5.06 -2.37 10.62
CA ASP A 74 6.31 -1.83 11.14
C ASP A 74 7.41 -2.89 11.05
N CYS A 75 8.55 -2.50 10.46
CA CYS A 75 9.75 -3.32 10.41
C CYS A 75 10.59 -3.06 11.66
N VAL A 76 10.73 -4.05 12.54
CA VAL A 76 11.58 -3.95 13.72
C VAL A 76 13.04 -3.94 13.28
N LEU A 77 13.75 -2.87 13.62
CA LEU A 77 15.19 -2.73 13.35
C LEU A 77 16.01 -3.08 14.58
N ARG A 78 15.53 -2.73 15.77
CA ARG A 78 16.27 -2.94 17.02
C ARG A 78 15.36 -3.29 18.18
N VAL A 79 15.82 -4.21 19.03
CA VAL A 79 15.21 -4.58 20.31
C VAL A 79 16.22 -4.30 21.43
N ASN A 80 15.95 -3.30 22.25
CA ASN A 80 16.91 -2.71 23.20
C ASN A 80 18.22 -2.32 22.50
N ASP A 81 19.28 -3.08 22.77
CA ASP A 81 20.62 -2.87 22.19
C ASP A 81 20.95 -3.92 21.11
N VAL A 82 20.02 -4.82 20.79
CA VAL A 82 20.20 -5.88 19.80
C VAL A 82 19.62 -5.45 18.45
N ASP A 83 20.48 -5.35 17.44
CA ASP A 83 20.07 -5.17 16.05
C ASP A 83 19.39 -6.44 15.51
N VAL A 84 18.21 -6.28 14.91
CA VAL A 84 17.39 -7.36 14.37
C VAL A 84 16.97 -7.10 12.92
N SER A 85 17.64 -6.18 12.19
CA SER A 85 17.26 -5.80 10.83
C SER A 85 17.40 -6.95 9.81
N GLU A 86 18.42 -7.79 9.96
CA GLU A 86 18.76 -8.88 9.03
C GLU A 86 19.13 -10.16 9.79
N VAL A 87 18.23 -10.60 10.67
CA VAL A 87 18.44 -11.80 11.49
C VAL A 87 17.49 -12.92 11.10
N VAL A 88 17.81 -14.14 11.53
CA VAL A 88 16.84 -15.25 11.49
C VAL A 88 15.68 -14.97 12.44
N HIS A 89 14.50 -15.50 12.12
CA HIS A 89 13.27 -15.29 12.89
C HIS A 89 13.46 -15.60 14.39
N SER A 90 14.12 -16.72 14.69
CA SER A 90 14.36 -17.16 16.06
C SER A 90 15.17 -16.14 16.88
N LYS A 91 16.15 -15.46 16.26
CA LYS A 91 17.00 -14.49 16.95
C LYS A 91 16.22 -13.25 17.37
N ALA A 92 15.27 -12.81 16.54
CA ALA A 92 14.37 -11.71 16.89
C ALA A 92 13.44 -12.10 18.05
N VAL A 93 12.93 -13.35 18.05
CA VAL A 93 12.10 -13.88 19.14
C VAL A 93 12.90 -13.96 20.45
N GLU A 94 14.15 -14.43 20.41
CA GLU A 94 15.04 -14.45 21.57
C GLU A 94 15.28 -13.05 22.13
N ALA A 95 15.63 -12.08 21.28
CA ALA A 95 15.85 -10.70 21.70
C ALA A 95 14.62 -10.11 22.41
N LEU A 96 13.41 -10.37 21.90
CA LEU A 96 12.16 -9.91 22.53
C LEU A 96 11.86 -10.60 23.87
N LYS A 97 12.24 -11.87 24.03
CA LYS A 97 12.08 -12.63 25.28
C LYS A 97 13.06 -12.16 26.35
N GLU A 98 14.29 -11.83 25.97
CA GLU A 98 15.35 -11.37 26.87
C GLU A 98 15.25 -9.88 27.21
N ALA A 99 14.46 -9.11 26.47
CA ALA A 99 14.35 -7.66 26.63
C ALA A 99 13.79 -7.21 27.99
N GLY A 100 13.14 -8.10 28.73
CA GLY A 100 12.59 -7.82 30.06
C GLY A 100 11.29 -7.00 30.03
N PRO A 101 10.89 -6.39 31.16
CA PRO A 101 9.59 -5.73 31.31
C PRO A 101 9.46 -4.41 30.55
N VAL A 102 10.58 -3.82 30.14
CA VAL A 102 10.62 -2.56 29.37
C VAL A 102 11.42 -2.80 28.10
N VAL A 103 10.76 -2.71 26.96
CA VAL A 103 11.36 -3.00 25.65
C VAL A 103 11.42 -1.72 24.84
N ARG A 104 12.64 -1.34 24.45
CA ARG A 104 12.90 -0.23 23.55
C ARG A 104 13.01 -0.76 22.14
N LEU A 105 12.04 -0.46 21.29
CA LEU A 105 12.10 -0.82 19.88
C LEU A 105 12.51 0.39 19.05
N VAL A 106 13.32 0.15 18.03
CA VAL A 106 13.41 1.05 16.88
C VAL A 106 12.74 0.34 15.73
N VAL A 107 11.72 0.97 15.16
CA VAL A 107 11.01 0.40 14.00
C VAL A 107 11.11 1.34 12.81
N ARG A 108 11.21 0.78 11.62
CA ARG A 108 11.01 1.44 10.34
C ARG A 108 9.56 1.25 9.93
N ARG A 109 8.81 2.34 9.87
CA ARG A 109 7.50 2.35 9.22
C ARG A 109 7.69 2.82 7.78
N ARG A 110 7.18 2.05 6.81
CA ARG A 110 7.04 2.56 5.43
C ARG A 110 5.94 3.62 5.47
N GLN A 111 6.30 4.90 5.50
CA GLN A 111 5.32 5.94 5.24
C GLN A 111 5.01 5.96 3.75
N PRO A 112 3.74 5.95 3.33
CA PRO A 112 3.43 6.29 1.94
C PRO A 112 4.10 7.63 1.66
N PRO A 113 4.67 7.82 0.45
CA PRO A 113 5.27 9.09 0.08
C PRO A 113 4.30 10.22 0.44
N PRO A 114 4.76 11.33 1.04
CA PRO A 114 3.88 12.41 1.44
C PRO A 114 2.98 12.78 0.25
N GLU A 115 1.69 12.49 0.40
CA GLU A 115 0.72 12.74 -0.67
C GLU A 115 0.60 14.24 -0.85
N THR A 116 0.70 14.71 -2.09
CA THR A 116 0.43 16.12 -2.37
C THR A 116 -1.08 16.29 -2.43
N ILE A 117 -1.65 16.98 -1.44
CA ILE A 117 -3.07 17.31 -1.44
C ILE A 117 -3.30 18.48 -2.40
N MET A 118 -4.27 18.31 -3.30
CA MET A 118 -4.73 19.36 -4.19
C MET A 118 -6.24 19.52 -4.15
N GLU A 119 -6.69 20.70 -4.54
CA GLU A 119 -8.10 21.07 -4.61
C GLU A 119 -8.48 21.34 -6.06
N VAL A 120 -9.52 20.66 -6.53
CA VAL A 120 -9.98 20.71 -7.91
C VAL A 120 -11.45 21.10 -7.93
N ASN A 121 -11.75 22.21 -8.61
CA ASN A 121 -13.11 22.62 -8.91
C ASN A 121 -13.46 22.15 -10.32
N LEU A 122 -14.45 21.27 -10.44
CA LEU A 122 -14.97 20.82 -11.72
C LEU A 122 -16.39 21.30 -11.92
N MET A 123 -16.67 21.76 -13.13
CA MET A 123 -18.04 21.94 -13.61
C MET A 123 -18.49 20.66 -14.30
N LYS A 124 -19.61 20.09 -13.87
CA LYS A 124 -20.21 18.90 -14.49
C LYS A 124 -20.49 19.18 -15.95
N GLY A 125 -19.98 18.29 -16.80
CA GLY A 125 -20.35 18.27 -18.21
C GLY A 125 -21.55 17.36 -18.47
N PRO A 126 -21.91 17.14 -19.74
CA PRO A 126 -22.95 16.18 -20.13
C PRO A 126 -22.63 14.74 -19.72
N LYS A 127 -21.36 14.42 -19.45
CA LYS A 127 -20.88 13.14 -18.90
C LYS A 127 -20.63 13.19 -17.39
N GLY A 128 -21.23 14.16 -16.68
CA GLY A 128 -20.96 14.42 -15.27
C GLY A 128 -19.53 14.91 -15.03
N LEU A 129 -18.88 14.39 -13.99
CA LEU A 129 -17.52 14.77 -13.60
C LEU A 129 -16.44 14.21 -14.55
N GLY A 130 -16.75 13.17 -15.34
CA GLY A 130 -15.81 12.65 -16.34
C GLY A 130 -14.72 11.72 -15.79
N PHE A 131 -14.96 11.01 -14.69
CA PHE A 131 -14.07 9.96 -14.18
C PHE A 131 -14.85 8.81 -13.51
N SER A 132 -14.19 7.66 -13.33
CA SER A 132 -14.71 6.50 -12.57
C SER A 132 -13.96 6.32 -11.26
N ILE A 133 -14.62 5.73 -10.26
CA ILE A 133 -14.02 5.44 -8.95
C ILE A 133 -14.06 3.95 -8.59
N ALA A 134 -13.16 3.51 -7.72
CA ALA A 134 -13.20 2.22 -7.03
C ALA A 134 -12.72 2.38 -5.58
N GLY A 135 -12.90 1.35 -4.76
CA GLY A 135 -12.52 1.39 -3.35
C GLY A 135 -13.69 1.67 -2.43
N GLY A 136 -13.39 1.80 -1.13
CA GLY A 136 -14.37 1.96 -0.06
C GLY A 136 -14.46 0.72 0.84
N ILE A 137 -15.03 0.91 2.03
CA ILE A 137 -15.24 -0.16 3.00
C ILE A 137 -16.09 -1.27 2.38
N GLY A 138 -15.58 -2.50 2.44
CA GLY A 138 -16.23 -3.69 1.90
C GLY A 138 -16.10 -3.86 0.38
N ASN A 139 -15.44 -2.92 -0.33
CA ASN A 139 -15.13 -3.01 -1.75
C ASN A 139 -13.76 -2.39 -2.03
N GLN A 140 -12.74 -2.92 -1.35
CA GLN A 140 -11.38 -2.39 -1.39
C GLN A 140 -10.78 -2.55 -2.80
N HIS A 141 -10.26 -1.45 -3.35
CA HIS A 141 -9.52 -1.49 -4.62
C HIS A 141 -8.09 -2.01 -4.41
N ILE A 142 -7.50 -1.63 -3.27
CA ILE A 142 -6.19 -2.10 -2.80
C ILE A 142 -6.43 -2.88 -1.50
N PRO A 143 -5.95 -4.13 -1.38
CA PRO A 143 -6.15 -4.92 -0.17
C PRO A 143 -5.67 -4.19 1.09
N GLY A 144 -6.54 -4.06 2.09
CA GLY A 144 -6.23 -3.34 3.33
C GLY A 144 -6.39 -1.82 3.26
N ASP A 145 -6.76 -1.25 2.11
CA ASP A 145 -7.03 0.18 1.95
C ASP A 145 -8.51 0.45 1.63
N ASN A 146 -9.16 1.23 2.49
CA ASN A 146 -10.57 1.61 2.34
C ASN A 146 -10.77 2.90 1.54
N SER A 147 -9.72 3.48 0.98
CA SER A 147 -9.80 4.76 0.28
C SER A 147 -10.52 4.65 -1.07
N ILE A 148 -11.00 5.80 -1.56
CA ILE A 148 -11.66 5.93 -2.87
C ILE A 148 -10.64 6.42 -3.89
N TYR A 149 -10.49 5.69 -5.01
CA TYR A 149 -9.51 5.99 -6.06
C TYR A 149 -10.17 6.29 -7.38
N ILE A 150 -9.57 7.19 -8.17
CA ILE A 150 -9.90 7.37 -9.57
C ILE A 150 -9.30 6.22 -10.38
N THR A 151 -10.15 5.46 -11.07
CA THR A 151 -9.72 4.31 -11.89
C THR A 151 -9.74 4.61 -13.39
N LYS A 152 -10.45 5.65 -13.82
CA LYS A 152 -10.56 6.02 -15.23
C LYS A 152 -10.84 7.50 -15.38
N ILE A 153 -10.20 8.13 -16.37
CA ILE A 153 -10.58 9.46 -16.87
C ILE A 153 -11.35 9.28 -18.19
N ILE A 154 -12.50 9.93 -18.31
CA ILE A 154 -13.39 9.80 -19.47
C ILE A 154 -12.99 10.80 -20.55
N GLU A 155 -12.82 10.31 -21.77
CA GLU A 155 -12.49 11.15 -22.93
C GLU A 155 -13.61 12.17 -23.25
N GLY A 156 -13.19 13.42 -23.46
CA GLY A 156 -14.05 14.60 -23.60
C GLY A 156 -14.81 15.00 -22.33
N GLY A 157 -14.55 14.33 -21.19
CA GLY A 157 -15.19 14.61 -19.90
C GLY A 157 -14.63 15.86 -19.20
N ALA A 158 -15.33 16.32 -18.16
CA ALA A 158 -14.93 17.52 -17.40
C ALA A 158 -13.54 17.36 -16.76
N ALA A 159 -13.27 16.23 -16.10
CA ALA A 159 -11.97 15.94 -15.52
C ALA A 159 -10.83 15.89 -16.55
N GLN A 160 -11.06 15.33 -17.74
CA GLN A 160 -10.04 15.32 -18.79
C GLN A 160 -9.74 16.72 -19.32
N LYS A 161 -10.78 17.53 -19.54
CA LYS A 161 -10.64 18.92 -20.01
C LYS A 161 -9.92 19.81 -19.01
N ASP A 162 -10.15 19.59 -17.72
CA ASP A 162 -9.43 20.27 -16.63
C ASP A 162 -7.96 19.79 -16.53
N GLY A 163 -7.73 18.49 -16.72
CA GLY A 163 -6.40 17.90 -16.87
C GLY A 163 -5.61 17.70 -15.58
N ARG A 164 -6.10 18.18 -14.43
CA ARG A 164 -5.40 18.02 -13.14
C ARG A 164 -5.62 16.65 -12.50
N LEU A 165 -6.75 16.00 -12.77
CA LEU A 165 -7.07 14.66 -12.24
C LEU A 165 -6.46 13.56 -13.10
N GLN A 166 -5.98 12.51 -12.45
CA GLN A 166 -5.34 11.36 -13.08
C GLN A 166 -5.84 10.04 -12.47
N ILE A 167 -5.63 8.95 -13.20
CA ILE A 167 -5.86 7.60 -12.67
C ILE A 167 -4.86 7.35 -11.52
N GLY A 168 -5.33 6.76 -10.43
CA GLY A 168 -4.56 6.51 -9.21
C GLY A 168 -4.69 7.62 -8.16
N ASP A 169 -5.28 8.75 -8.50
CA ASP A 169 -5.61 9.81 -7.54
C ASP A 169 -6.59 9.33 -6.46
N ARG A 170 -6.36 9.72 -5.22
CA ARG A 170 -7.19 9.36 -4.07
C ARG A 170 -8.17 10.49 -3.74
N LEU A 171 -9.46 10.21 -3.76
CA LEU A 171 -10.48 11.20 -3.39
C LEU A 171 -10.61 11.26 -1.87
N LEU A 172 -10.28 12.43 -1.31
CA LEU A 172 -10.34 12.68 0.12
C LEU A 172 -11.68 13.31 0.51
N ALA A 173 -12.22 14.20 -0.30
CA ALA A 173 -13.51 14.84 -0.05
C ALA A 173 -14.18 15.33 -1.32
N VAL A 174 -15.50 15.46 -1.25
CA VAL A 174 -16.36 16.05 -2.29
C VAL A 174 -17.22 17.11 -1.63
N ASN A 175 -17.06 18.37 -2.03
CA ASN A 175 -17.59 19.54 -1.36
C ASN A 175 -17.24 19.50 0.14
N ASN A 176 -18.25 19.39 1.00
CA ASN A 176 -18.10 19.34 2.45
C ASN A 176 -18.16 17.90 3.01
N THR A 177 -18.23 16.89 2.14
CA THR A 177 -18.36 15.49 2.54
C THR A 177 -16.99 14.81 2.49
N ASN A 178 -16.54 14.28 3.62
CA ASN A 178 -15.34 13.46 3.71
C ASN A 178 -15.58 12.08 3.07
N LEU A 179 -14.62 11.60 2.28
CA LEU A 179 -14.65 10.28 1.63
C LEU A 179 -13.62 9.29 2.21
N GLN A 180 -12.97 9.63 3.32
CA GLN A 180 -12.11 8.68 4.04
C GLN A 180 -12.95 7.65 4.79
N ASP A 181 -12.58 6.37 4.66
CA ASP A 181 -13.24 5.24 5.34
C ASP A 181 -14.76 5.21 5.16
N VAL A 182 -15.24 5.56 3.96
CA VAL A 182 -16.65 5.46 3.59
C VAL A 182 -16.92 4.17 2.81
N ARG A 183 -18.18 3.74 2.76
CA ARG A 183 -18.58 2.65 1.86
C ARG A 183 -18.52 3.13 0.41
N HIS A 184 -18.29 2.20 -0.52
CA HIS A 184 -18.25 2.52 -1.96
C HIS A 184 -19.53 3.26 -2.42
N GLU A 185 -20.69 2.78 -1.99
CA GLU A 185 -21.99 3.35 -2.33
C GLU A 185 -22.17 4.78 -1.80
N GLU A 186 -21.65 5.07 -0.61
CA GLU A 186 -21.68 6.41 0.00
C GLU A 186 -20.82 7.41 -0.78
N ALA A 187 -19.65 6.97 -1.25
CA ALA A 187 -18.80 7.78 -2.13
C ALA A 187 -19.48 8.08 -3.46
N VAL A 188 -20.10 7.06 -4.08
CA VAL A 188 -20.86 7.22 -5.33
C VAL A 188 -22.05 8.16 -5.13
N ALA A 189 -22.79 8.01 -4.03
CA ALA A 189 -23.92 8.87 -3.70
C ALA A 189 -23.46 10.33 -3.51
N SER A 190 -22.36 10.54 -2.80
CA SER A 190 -21.78 11.88 -2.57
C SER A 190 -21.35 12.56 -3.87
N LEU A 191 -20.72 11.83 -4.79
CA LEU A 191 -20.33 12.35 -6.10
C LEU A 191 -21.53 12.65 -7.01
N LYS A 192 -22.59 11.83 -6.95
CA LYS A 192 -23.81 12.03 -7.75
C LYS A 192 -24.65 13.19 -7.21
N ASN A 193 -24.83 13.28 -5.89
CA ASN A 193 -25.69 14.25 -5.21
C ASN A 193 -25.00 15.62 -4.97
N THR A 194 -24.26 16.08 -5.98
CA THR A 194 -23.59 17.38 -5.99
C THR A 194 -24.23 18.31 -7.01
N SER A 195 -24.11 19.62 -6.79
CA SER A 195 -24.46 20.64 -7.80
C SER A 195 -23.56 20.56 -9.04
N ASP A 196 -23.85 21.39 -10.05
CA ASP A 196 -23.05 21.43 -11.27
C ASP A 196 -21.59 21.81 -11.00
N MET A 197 -21.35 22.67 -10.02
CA MET A 197 -20.00 22.96 -9.53
C MET A 197 -19.68 22.03 -8.36
N VAL A 198 -18.57 21.29 -8.50
CA VAL A 198 -18.10 20.31 -7.52
C VAL A 198 -16.67 20.63 -7.14
N TYR A 199 -16.46 20.78 -5.84
CA TYR A 199 -15.15 20.92 -5.24
C TYR A 199 -14.65 19.53 -4.81
N LEU A 200 -13.43 19.16 -5.20
CA LEU A 200 -12.81 17.89 -4.88
C LEU A 200 -11.51 18.16 -4.13
N LYS A 201 -11.33 17.46 -3.01
CA LYS A 201 -10.05 17.38 -2.33
C LYS A 201 -9.43 16.04 -2.68
N VAL A 202 -8.24 16.06 -3.27
CA VAL A 202 -7.59 14.89 -3.88
C VAL A 202 -6.17 14.77 -3.38
N ALA A 203 -5.76 13.57 -3.00
CA ALA A 203 -4.37 13.23 -2.72
C ALA A 203 -3.73 12.66 -3.98
N LYS A 204 -2.61 13.26 -4.40
CA LYS A 204 -1.75 12.72 -5.44
C LYS A 204 -0.83 11.68 -4.82
N PRO A 205 -0.79 10.44 -5.36
CA PRO A 205 0.26 9.52 -4.97
C PRO A 205 1.60 10.19 -5.30
N GLY A 206 2.52 10.25 -4.33
CA GLY A 206 3.85 10.82 -4.59
C GLY A 206 4.55 10.09 -5.74
N ASN A 207 5.61 10.69 -6.30
CA ASN A 207 6.34 10.21 -7.50
C ASN A 207 6.85 8.75 -7.48
N ALA A 208 6.60 7.99 -6.42
CA ALA A 208 6.99 6.59 -6.25
C ALA A 208 5.91 5.55 -6.59
N HIS A 209 4.70 5.94 -7.01
CA HIS A 209 3.61 4.98 -7.31
C HIS A 209 3.39 4.64 -8.79
N LEU A 210 4.46 4.67 -9.59
CA LEU A 210 4.45 4.11 -10.95
C LEU A 210 5.17 2.76 -11.07
N ASN A 211 5.34 2.00 -9.98
CA ASN A 211 5.83 0.63 -10.05
C ASN A 211 4.82 -0.38 -9.46
N ASP A 212 3.97 -0.87 -10.36
CA ASP A 212 3.78 -2.30 -10.68
C ASP A 212 3.30 -3.32 -9.63
N MET A 213 3.04 -2.98 -8.38
CA MET A 213 2.69 -4.05 -7.40
C MET A 213 1.19 -4.28 -7.14
N TYR A 214 0.30 -3.38 -7.54
CA TYR A 214 -1.15 -3.49 -7.23
C TYR A 214 -2.11 -3.02 -8.34
N ALA A 215 -1.63 -2.87 -9.57
CA ALA A 215 -2.50 -2.55 -10.69
C ALA A 215 -3.26 -3.83 -11.14
N PRO A 216 -4.58 -3.77 -11.43
CA PRO A 216 -5.32 -4.89 -12.01
C PRO A 216 -4.68 -5.38 -13.33
N PRO A 217 -4.90 -6.64 -13.75
CA PRO A 217 -4.27 -7.28 -14.92
C PRO A 217 -4.35 -6.47 -16.23
N ASP A 218 -5.34 -5.59 -16.35
CA ASP A 218 -5.63 -4.80 -17.55
C ASP A 218 -4.73 -3.55 -17.68
N TYR A 219 -3.85 -3.29 -16.71
CA TYR A 219 -3.06 -2.06 -16.60
C TYR A 219 -1.73 -2.09 -17.38
N ALA A 220 -1.19 -3.27 -17.71
CA ALA A 220 0.13 -3.39 -18.36
C ALA A 220 0.12 -3.10 -19.87
N SER A 221 -1.00 -2.66 -20.47
CA SER A 221 -1.10 -2.53 -21.93
C SER A 221 -2.01 -1.38 -22.35
N SER A 222 -1.55 -0.14 -22.23
CA SER A 222 -1.98 0.92 -23.19
C SER A 222 -1.24 2.25 -23.10
N THR A 223 -0.46 2.53 -22.06
CA THR A 223 0.17 3.86 -21.92
C THR A 223 1.68 3.92 -22.19
N TYR A 224 2.36 2.77 -22.36
CA TYR A 224 3.80 2.77 -22.71
C TYR A 224 4.08 2.77 -24.23
N ALA A 225 3.04 2.60 -25.05
CA ALA A 225 3.20 2.49 -26.51
C ALA A 225 3.17 3.83 -27.27
N SER A 226 2.88 4.95 -26.60
CA SER A 226 2.65 6.25 -27.26
C SER A 226 3.61 7.38 -26.85
N LEU A 227 4.71 7.06 -26.16
CA LEU A 227 5.76 8.05 -25.93
C LEU A 227 6.50 8.36 -27.25
N PRO A 228 6.72 9.65 -27.59
CA PRO A 228 7.47 10.03 -28.77
C PRO A 228 8.93 9.54 -28.68
N ALA A 229 9.48 9.09 -29.81
CA ALA A 229 10.79 8.45 -29.93
C ALA A 229 11.99 9.27 -29.36
N SER A 230 11.80 10.55 -29.05
CA SER A 230 12.84 11.43 -28.51
C SER A 230 13.21 11.18 -27.04
N ALA A 231 12.47 10.31 -26.33
CA ALA A 231 12.75 9.96 -24.93
C ALA A 231 13.41 8.58 -24.75
N ARG A 232 13.76 7.86 -25.82
CA ARG A 232 14.47 6.58 -25.73
C ARG A 232 15.98 6.82 -25.67
N LEU A 233 16.61 6.44 -24.57
CA LEU A 233 18.07 6.40 -24.45
C LEU A 233 18.63 5.35 -25.44
N PRO A 234 19.73 5.63 -26.15
CA PRO A 234 20.31 4.69 -27.10
C PRO A 234 21.09 3.60 -26.35
N GLY A 235 20.65 2.34 -26.47
CA GLY A 235 21.47 1.21 -26.05
C GLY A 235 20.75 0.01 -25.47
N GLU A 236 19.67 -0.48 -26.08
CA GLU A 236 19.24 -1.87 -25.86
C GLU A 236 18.98 -2.52 -27.22
N HIS A 237 19.85 -3.48 -27.56
CA HIS A 237 19.80 -4.22 -28.80
C HIS A 237 18.54 -5.10 -28.82
N SER A 238 17.67 -4.80 -29.76
CA SER A 238 16.56 -5.64 -30.21
C SER A 238 17.09 -6.98 -30.70
N CYS A 239 16.58 -8.09 -30.16
CA CYS A 239 16.58 -9.37 -30.87
C CYS A 239 15.15 -9.61 -31.36
N ALA A 240 14.89 -9.29 -32.62
CA ALA A 240 13.61 -9.48 -33.26
C ALA A 240 13.55 -10.81 -34.04
N THR A 241 12.33 -11.40 -34.03
CA THR A 241 11.67 -12.20 -35.11
C THR A 241 12.28 -13.57 -35.48
N ALA A 242 11.55 -14.66 -35.79
CA ALA A 242 10.14 -15.06 -35.95
C ALA A 242 10.14 -16.61 -36.21
N PRO A 243 9.13 -17.28 -36.82
CA PRO A 243 7.68 -17.36 -36.61
C PRO A 243 7.16 -18.80 -36.34
N ALA A 244 5.83 -18.95 -36.25
CA ALA A 244 5.03 -20.14 -35.97
C ALA A 244 5.02 -21.24 -37.06
N ALA A 245 4.77 -22.51 -36.66
CA ALA A 245 3.93 -23.48 -37.39
C ALA A 245 3.67 -24.78 -36.58
N GLY A 246 2.38 -25.12 -36.42
CA GLY A 246 1.73 -26.44 -36.55
C GLY A 246 2.30 -27.74 -35.96
N GLY A 247 1.42 -28.50 -35.28
CA GLY A 247 1.22 -29.92 -35.60
C GLY A 247 1.58 -30.97 -34.54
N GLU A 248 0.55 -31.74 -34.14
CA GLU A 248 0.58 -33.15 -33.71
C GLU A 248 1.11 -33.54 -32.31
N GLY A 249 0.15 -33.64 -31.38
CA GLY A 249 -0.29 -34.90 -30.79
C GLY A 249 0.71 -35.82 -30.08
N HIS A 250 0.57 -35.96 -28.75
CA HIS A 250 0.57 -37.30 -28.12
C HIS A 250 -0.03 -37.31 -26.70
N LYS A 251 -1.22 -37.92 -26.61
CA LYS A 251 -1.67 -38.94 -25.64
C LYS A 251 -1.31 -38.77 -24.16
N ASN A 252 -2.34 -38.38 -23.42
CA ASN A 252 -2.61 -38.71 -22.02
C ASN A 252 -2.92 -40.21 -21.83
N PRO A 253 -2.30 -40.90 -20.85
CA PRO A 253 -2.79 -42.19 -20.37
C PRO A 253 -3.17 -42.11 -18.87
N TRP A 254 -4.48 -42.11 -18.60
CA TRP A 254 -5.23 -42.70 -17.46
C TRP A 254 -4.75 -42.43 -16.02
N GLY A 255 -5.60 -42.10 -15.02
CA GLY A 255 -7.05 -42.18 -14.92
C GLY A 255 -7.49 -41.91 -13.47
N ARG A 256 -8.77 -41.58 -13.32
CA ARG A 256 -9.51 -41.44 -12.06
C ARG A 256 -9.42 -42.69 -11.17
N MET A 257 -9.40 -42.46 -9.86
CA MET A 257 -10.46 -42.93 -8.93
C MET A 257 -10.82 -41.80 -7.99
#